data_AF-A0A858CMD4-F1
#
_entry.id   AF-A0A858CMD4-F1
#
_cell.length_a   1.000
_cell.length_b   1.000
_cell.length_c   1.000
_cell.angle_alpha   90.00
_cell.angle_beta   90.00
_cell.angle_gamma   90.00
#
_symmetry.space_group_name_H-M   'P 1'
#
loop_
_entity.id
_entity.type
_entity.pdbx_description
1 polymer ?
#
loop_
_entity_poly.entity_id
_entity_poly.type
_entity_poly.pdbx_seq_one_letter_code
_entity_poly.pdbx_strand_id
1 'polypeptide(L)'
;MKRFKDFFTSDHNPRWQILLAGAVVIFTAWAQNYYFYKQQINREDRLAAQQQIEDRSAEIRRHSIDFQTYAGVFVSSVLDDTAEVNERRNALIGNIIAQDTAIDVSADVLGNEIQPQIEEYRLALRNMKTAVEQVSDVVSMGQFWAAASDLLVARNNLLQALEVYSDEARS
;
A
#
# COMPACT_ATOMS: atom_id res chain seq x y z
N MET A 1 -31.69 55.60 12.73
CA MET A 1 -32.07 55.33 11.32
C MET A 1 -31.62 56.40 10.32
N LYS A 2 -31.74 57.72 10.59
CA LYS A 2 -31.28 58.78 9.65
C LYS A 2 -29.79 58.66 9.26
N ARG A 3 -28.89 58.46 10.23
CA ARG A 3 -27.44 58.25 10.00
C ARG A 3 -27.08 57.04 9.12
N PHE A 4 -27.92 56.01 9.11
CA PHE A 4 -27.71 54.83 8.26
C PHE A 4 -28.06 55.18 6.81
N LYS A 5 -29.18 55.88 6.59
CA LYS A 5 -29.61 56.33 5.26
C LYS A 5 -28.63 57.32 4.64
N ASP A 6 -28.16 58.30 5.42
CA ASP A 6 -27.19 59.33 4.99
C ASP A 6 -25.82 58.74 4.60
N PHE A 7 -25.47 57.56 5.14
CA PHE A 7 -24.26 56.83 4.75
C PHE A 7 -24.37 56.23 3.34
N PHE A 8 -25.57 55.84 2.90
CA PHE A 8 -25.82 55.23 1.60
C PHE A 8 -26.10 56.24 0.48
N THR A 9 -26.57 57.45 0.79
CA THR A 9 -27.07 58.43 -0.21
C THR A 9 -26.28 59.75 -0.25
N SER A 10 -24.98 59.72 0.01
CA SER A 10 -24.11 60.90 -0.19
C SER A 10 -23.81 61.08 -1.69
N ASP A 11 -24.40 62.12 -2.29
CA ASP A 11 -24.36 62.49 -3.73
C ASP A 11 -22.98 62.86 -4.31
N HIS A 12 -21.87 62.60 -3.60
CA HIS A 12 -20.53 62.91 -4.12
C HIS A 12 -19.54 61.75 -4.14
N ASN A 13 -19.84 60.61 -3.50
CA ASN A 13 -19.16 59.33 -3.71
C ASN A 13 -19.88 58.26 -2.87
N PRO A 14 -20.63 57.32 -3.48
CA PRO A 14 -21.40 56.35 -2.73
C PRO A 14 -20.50 55.43 -1.89
N ARG A 15 -20.49 55.61 -0.56
CA ARG A 15 -19.64 54.86 0.38
C ARG A 15 -19.98 53.37 0.47
N TRP A 16 -21.12 52.94 -0.06
CA TRP A 16 -21.48 51.51 -0.21
C TRP A 16 -20.53 50.76 -1.14
N GLN A 17 -19.90 51.46 -2.09
CA GLN A 17 -18.92 50.86 -3.00
C GLN A 17 -17.67 50.39 -2.23
N ILE A 18 -17.27 51.11 -1.17
CA ILE A 18 -16.14 50.73 -0.31
C ILE A 18 -16.50 49.47 0.50
N LEU A 19 -17.73 49.38 1.00
CA LEU A 19 -18.20 48.18 1.72
C LEU A 19 -18.32 46.97 0.79
N LEU A 20 -18.82 47.14 -0.44
CA LEU A 20 -18.87 46.05 -1.41
C LEU A 20 -17.48 45.65 -1.90
N ALA A 21 -16.59 46.60 -2.20
CA ALA A 21 -15.22 46.29 -2.59
C ALA A 21 -14.46 45.57 -1.46
N GLY A 22 -14.60 46.05 -0.21
CA GLY A 22 -14.04 45.40 0.97
C GLY A 22 -14.61 44.00 1.21
N ALA A 23 -15.93 43.83 1.08
CA ALA A 23 -16.58 42.53 1.21
C ALA A 23 -16.14 41.56 0.09
N VAL A 24 -16.02 42.03 -1.15
CA VAL A 24 -15.54 41.22 -2.28
C VAL A 24 -14.11 40.76 -2.05
N VAL A 25 -13.20 41.64 -1.62
CA VAL A 25 -11.80 41.26 -1.33
C VAL A 25 -11.71 40.25 -0.18
N ILE A 26 -12.51 40.42 0.87
CA ILE A 26 -12.54 39.47 2.00
C ILE A 26 -13.11 38.12 1.54
N PHE A 27 -14.20 38.12 0.77
CA PHE A 27 -14.80 36.88 0.26
C PHE A 27 -13.90 36.16 -0.75
N THR A 28 -13.21 36.88 -1.64
CA THR A 28 -12.27 36.26 -2.58
C THR A 28 -11.04 35.72 -1.86
N ALA A 29 -10.49 36.44 -0.88
CA ALA A 29 -9.39 35.95 -0.05
C ALA A 29 -9.80 34.71 0.76
N TRP A 30 -11.02 34.69 1.31
CA TRP A 30 -11.54 33.54 2.05
C TRP A 30 -11.81 32.34 1.14
N ALA A 31 -12.39 32.55 -0.04
CA ALA A 31 -12.62 31.50 -1.03
C ALA A 31 -11.30 30.92 -1.57
N GLN A 32 -10.30 31.77 -1.82
CA GLN A 32 -8.95 31.33 -2.18
C GLN A 32 -8.31 30.52 -1.06
N ASN A 33 -8.35 31.03 0.17
CA ASN A 33 -7.78 30.32 1.32
C ASN A 33 -8.46 28.96 1.53
N TYR A 34 -9.79 28.90 1.45
CA TYR A 34 -10.54 27.65 1.55
C TYR A 34 -10.20 26.67 0.42
N TYR A 35 -10.06 27.18 -0.81
CA TYR A 35 -9.64 26.36 -1.96
C TYR A 35 -8.23 25.79 -1.76
N PHE A 36 -7.26 26.63 -1.38
CA PHE A 36 -5.89 26.18 -1.11
C PHE A 36 -5.81 25.24 0.10
N TYR A 37 -6.60 25.47 1.15
CA TYR A 37 -6.68 24.61 2.33
C TYR A 37 -7.24 23.23 1.98
N LYS A 38 -8.33 23.16 1.20
CA LYS A 38 -8.84 21.88 0.68
C LYS A 38 -7.84 21.18 -0.22
N GLN A 39 -7.13 21.93 -1.05
CA GLN A 39 -6.10 21.38 -1.93
C GLN A 39 -4.90 20.83 -1.14
N GLN A 40 -4.54 21.45 -0.01
CA GLN A 40 -3.51 20.98 0.91
C GLN A 40 -3.92 19.70 1.63
N ILE A 41 -5.13 19.63 2.21
CA ILE A 41 -5.64 18.42 2.87
C ILE A 41 -5.67 17.25 1.89
N ASN A 42 -6.25 17.45 0.70
CA ASN A 42 -6.30 16.40 -0.32
C ASN A 42 -4.91 15.93 -0.77
N ARG A 43 -3.89 16.79 -0.71
CA ARG A 43 -2.51 16.45 -1.05
C ARG A 43 -1.82 15.68 0.08
N GLU A 44 -2.04 16.06 1.33
CA GLU A 44 -1.52 15.35 2.51
C GLU A 44 -2.11 13.95 2.61
N ASP A 45 -3.43 13.80 2.42
CA ASP A 45 -4.10 12.50 2.44
C ASP A 45 -3.59 11.56 1.35
N ARG A 46 -3.36 12.09 0.13
CA ARG A 46 -2.77 11.31 -0.98
C ARG A 46 -1.34 10.88 -0.69
N LEU A 47 -0.51 11.77 -0.13
CA LEU A 47 0.87 11.44 0.24
C LEU A 47 0.91 10.39 1.36
N ALA A 48 0.01 10.47 2.34
CA ALA A 48 -0.08 9.48 3.41
C ALA A 48 -0.48 8.10 2.89
N ALA A 49 -1.46 8.02 1.98
CA ALA A 49 -1.86 6.76 1.35
C ALA A 49 -0.73 6.16 0.50
N GLN A 50 0.00 6.99 -0.25
CA GLN A 50 1.17 6.55 -1.02
C GLN A 50 2.28 5.99 -0.14
N GLN A 51 2.62 6.71 0.94
CA GLN A 51 3.65 6.26 1.88
C GLN A 51 3.29 4.89 2.46
N GLN A 52 2.02 4.67 2.78
CA GLN A 52 1.56 3.36 3.27
C GLN A 52 1.74 2.26 2.22
N ILE A 53 1.38 2.50 0.96
CA ILE A 53 1.58 1.53 -0.13
C ILE A 53 3.07 1.24 -0.35
N GLU A 54 3.92 2.27 -0.34
CA GLU A 54 5.38 2.12 -0.46
C GLU A 54 5.95 1.29 0.71
N ASP A 55 5.55 1.57 1.94
CA ASP A 55 5.97 0.82 3.13
C ASP A 55 5.54 -0.66 3.04
N ARG A 56 4.32 -0.95 2.58
CA ARG A 56 3.85 -2.33 2.35
C ARG A 56 4.61 -3.03 1.24
N SER A 57 4.91 -2.33 0.15
CA SER A 57 5.73 -2.88 -0.92
C SER A 57 7.13 -3.25 -0.44
N ALA A 58 7.72 -2.43 0.44
CA ALA A 58 9.02 -2.68 1.05
C ALA A 58 8.97 -3.86 2.03
N GLU A 59 7.89 -3.98 2.81
CA GLU A 59 7.64 -5.12 3.71
C GLU A 59 7.56 -6.45 2.93
N ILE A 60 6.80 -6.50 1.83
CA ILE A 60 6.72 -7.68 0.94
C ILE A 60 8.10 -8.04 0.39
N ARG A 61 8.90 -7.05 -0.05
CA ARG A 61 10.27 -7.27 -0.53
C ARG A 61 11.18 -7.84 0.57
N ARG A 62 11.07 -7.31 1.79
CA ARG A 62 11.86 -7.79 2.94
C ARG A 62 11.54 -9.24 3.27
N HIS A 63 10.26 -9.58 3.38
CA HIS A 63 9.85 -10.95 3.62
C HIS A 63 10.29 -11.92 2.53
N SER A 64 10.39 -11.46 1.28
CA SER A 64 10.92 -12.28 0.20
C SER A 64 12.41 -12.60 0.36
N ILE A 65 13.21 -11.69 0.92
CA ILE A 65 14.63 -11.94 1.20
C ILE A 65 14.74 -12.99 2.32
N ASP A 66 13.91 -12.85 3.34
CA ASP A 66 13.83 -13.83 4.42
C ASP A 66 13.41 -15.21 3.88
N PHE A 67 12.41 -15.26 3.00
CA PHE A 67 11.99 -16.49 2.34
C PHE A 67 13.14 -17.18 1.60
N GLN A 68 13.91 -16.44 0.79
CA GLN A 68 15.07 -17.00 0.08
C GLN A 68 16.11 -17.58 1.06
N THR A 69 16.31 -16.90 2.18
CA THR A 69 17.23 -17.36 3.23
C THR A 69 16.73 -18.66 3.87
N TYR A 70 15.48 -18.70 4.32
CA TYR A 70 14.90 -19.90 4.93
C TYR A 70 14.76 -21.06 3.93
N ALA A 71 14.40 -20.78 2.68
CA ALA A 71 14.32 -21.75 1.60
C ALA A 71 15.70 -22.34 1.30
N GLY A 72 16.75 -21.51 1.22
CA GLY A 72 18.12 -21.97 0.99
C GLY A 72 18.62 -22.91 2.08
N VAL A 73 18.41 -22.55 3.35
CA VAL A 73 18.80 -23.40 4.48
C VAL A 73 17.99 -24.70 4.52
N PHE A 74 16.69 -24.64 4.23
CA PHE A 74 15.84 -25.83 4.11
C PHE A 74 16.31 -26.77 3.00
N VAL A 75 16.53 -26.23 1.79
CA VAL A 75 17.02 -26.99 0.64
C VAL A 75 18.36 -27.66 0.96
N SER A 76 19.32 -26.91 1.52
CA SER A 76 20.62 -27.48 1.91
C SER A 76 20.43 -28.63 2.89
N SER A 77 19.57 -28.46 3.90
CA SER A 77 19.32 -29.50 4.90
C SER A 77 18.72 -30.78 4.29
N VAL A 78 17.83 -30.63 3.30
CA VAL A 78 17.24 -31.77 2.57
C VAL A 78 18.27 -32.46 1.68
N LEU A 79 19.16 -31.70 1.03
CA LEU A 79 20.22 -32.25 0.18
C LEU A 79 21.30 -32.96 1.00
N ASP A 80 21.63 -32.42 2.18
CA ASP A 80 22.64 -32.94 3.08
C ASP A 80 22.09 -34.02 4.04
N ASP A 81 20.79 -34.34 3.94
CA ASP A 81 20.05 -35.29 4.80
C ASP A 81 20.31 -35.07 6.30
N THR A 82 20.25 -33.80 6.73
CA THR A 82 20.56 -33.45 8.12
C THR A 82 19.39 -33.77 9.05
N ALA A 83 19.69 -34.05 10.32
CA ALA A 83 18.65 -34.21 11.35
C ALA A 83 17.82 -32.93 11.59
N GLU A 84 18.27 -31.77 11.08
CA GLU A 84 17.64 -30.47 11.25
C GLU A 84 16.54 -30.16 10.22
N VAL A 85 16.31 -31.02 9.22
CA VAL A 85 15.34 -30.78 8.12
C VAL A 85 13.98 -30.34 8.66
N ASN A 86 13.47 -30.99 9.71
CA ASN A 86 12.17 -30.65 10.31
C ASN A 86 12.17 -29.25 10.95
N GLU A 87 13.26 -28.86 11.62
CA GLU A 87 13.40 -27.52 12.20
C GLU A 87 13.42 -26.45 11.10
N ARG A 88 14.21 -26.67 10.04
CA ARG A 88 14.29 -25.75 8.90
C ARG A 88 12.98 -25.65 8.14
N ARG A 89 12.26 -26.78 7.99
CA ARG A 89 10.91 -26.82 7.43
C ARG A 89 9.96 -25.91 8.22
N ASN A 90 9.95 -26.06 9.55
CA ASN A 90 9.07 -25.26 10.41
C ASN A 90 9.42 -23.77 10.36
N ALA A 91 10.70 -23.42 10.29
CA ALA A 91 11.14 -22.03 10.13
C ALA A 91 10.66 -21.43 8.79
N LEU A 92 10.78 -22.18 7.69
CA LEU A 92 10.29 -21.75 6.37
C LEU A 92 8.76 -21.61 6.36
N ILE A 93 8.02 -22.57 6.91
CA ILE A 93 6.56 -22.49 7.05
C ILE A 93 6.16 -21.28 7.90
N GLY A 94 6.86 -21.02 9.00
CA GLY A 94 6.63 -19.84 9.85
C GLY A 94 6.80 -18.54 9.08
N ASN A 95 7.83 -18.44 8.22
CA ASN A 95 8.02 -17.29 7.35
C ASN A 95 6.89 -17.14 6.30
N ILE A 96 6.43 -18.24 5.70
CA ILE A 96 5.30 -18.22 4.75
C ILE A 96 4.01 -17.72 5.42
N ILE A 97 3.73 -18.18 6.65
CA ILE A 97 2.55 -17.76 7.42
C ILE A 97 2.64 -16.28 7.80
N ALA A 98 3.83 -15.81 8.20
CA ALA A 98 4.07 -14.40 8.49
C ALA A 98 3.78 -13.51 7.26
N GLN A 99 4.17 -13.97 6.07
CA GLN A 99 3.86 -13.29 4.81
C GLN A 99 2.36 -13.23 4.52
N ASP A 100 1.64 -14.36 4.61
CA ASP A 100 0.18 -14.38 4.40
C ASP A 100 -0.54 -13.44 5.38
N THR A 101 -0.10 -13.43 6.64
CA THR A 101 -0.64 -12.53 7.67
C THR A 101 -0.34 -11.06 7.38
N ALA A 102 0.87 -10.73 6.94
CA ALA A 102 1.24 -9.35 6.58
C ALA A 102 0.37 -8.81 5.43
N ILE A 103 0.07 -9.65 4.45
CA ILE A 103 -0.84 -9.30 3.34
C ILE A 103 -2.28 -9.13 3.84
N ASP A 104 -2.75 -10.03 4.70
CA ASP A 104 -4.10 -9.99 5.25
C ASP A 104 -4.35 -8.69 6.04
N VAL A 105 -3.40 -8.31 6.91
CA VAL A 105 -3.44 -7.05 7.66
C VAL A 105 -3.34 -5.82 6.75
N SER A 106 -2.70 -5.97 5.59
CA SER A 106 -2.53 -4.89 4.63
C SER A 106 -3.68 -4.77 3.64
N ALA A 107 -4.56 -5.77 3.53
CA ALA A 107 -5.60 -5.84 2.49
C ALA A 107 -6.51 -4.61 2.46
N ASP A 108 -6.82 -4.03 3.63
CA ASP A 108 -7.65 -2.83 3.76
C ASP A 108 -6.99 -1.56 3.18
N VAL A 109 -5.65 -1.51 3.17
CA VAL A 109 -4.85 -0.38 2.69
C VAL A 109 -4.57 -0.50 1.19
N LEU A 110 -4.46 -1.73 0.71
CA LEU A 110 -3.99 -2.05 -0.62
C LEU A 110 -5.01 -1.72 -1.73
N GLY A 111 -6.29 -1.55 -1.39
CA GLY A 111 -7.33 -1.14 -2.35
C GLY A 111 -7.90 -2.31 -3.16
N ASN A 112 -9.12 -2.11 -3.69
CA ASN A 112 -9.88 -3.18 -4.35
C ASN A 112 -9.33 -3.57 -5.73
N GLU A 113 -8.61 -2.67 -6.39
CA GLU A 113 -8.12 -2.85 -7.76
C GLU A 113 -7.02 -3.91 -7.85
N ILE A 114 -6.27 -4.10 -6.77
CA ILE A 114 -5.18 -5.08 -6.69
C ILE A 114 -5.55 -6.35 -5.93
N GLN A 115 -6.83 -6.50 -5.56
CA GLN A 115 -7.30 -7.71 -4.87
C GLN A 115 -7.07 -9.01 -5.64
N PRO A 116 -7.26 -9.08 -6.97
CA PRO A 116 -6.96 -10.30 -7.72
C PRO A 116 -5.50 -10.75 -7.53
N GLN A 117 -4.55 -9.81 -7.55
CA GLN A 117 -3.12 -10.11 -7.37
C GLN A 117 -2.78 -10.46 -5.93
N ILE A 118 -3.47 -9.86 -4.95
CA ILE A 118 -3.39 -10.27 -3.54
C ILE A 118 -3.85 -11.72 -3.38
N GLU A 119 -5.01 -12.07 -3.92
CA GLU A 119 -5.56 -13.42 -3.84
C GLU A 119 -4.65 -14.46 -4.52
N GLU A 120 -4.12 -14.14 -5.70
CA GLU A 120 -3.13 -14.97 -6.40
C GLU A 120 -1.87 -15.19 -5.56
N TYR A 121 -1.34 -14.13 -4.94
CA TYR A 121 -0.15 -14.23 -4.10
C TYR A 121 -0.40 -15.06 -2.84
N ARG A 122 -1.55 -14.87 -2.18
CA ARG A 122 -1.96 -15.68 -1.02
C ARG A 122 -2.16 -17.15 -1.39
N LEU A 123 -2.75 -17.42 -2.55
CA LEU A 123 -2.89 -18.78 -3.06
C LEU A 123 -1.51 -19.42 -3.29
N ALA A 124 -0.58 -18.69 -3.91
CA ALA A 124 0.78 -19.17 -4.13
C ALA A 124 1.53 -19.44 -2.81
N LEU A 125 1.35 -18.61 -1.78
CA LEU A 125 1.90 -18.85 -0.44
C LEU A 125 1.36 -20.13 0.19
N ARG A 126 0.04 -20.39 0.07
CA ARG A 126 -0.58 -21.63 0.56
C ARG A 126 -0.07 -22.85 -0.18
N ASN A 127 0.03 -22.77 -1.51
CA ASN A 127 0.60 -23.85 -2.33
C ASN A 127 2.07 -24.12 -1.95
N MET A 128 2.85 -23.07 -1.72
CA MET A 128 4.23 -23.19 -1.26
C MET A 128 4.31 -23.88 0.11
N LYS A 129 3.47 -23.49 1.07
CA LYS A 129 3.39 -24.17 2.38
C LYS A 129 3.12 -25.67 2.20
N THR A 130 2.11 -26.02 1.40
CA THR A 130 1.77 -27.42 1.13
C THR A 130 2.94 -28.16 0.47
N ALA A 131 3.62 -27.55 -0.49
CA ALA A 131 4.79 -28.15 -1.13
C ALA A 131 5.93 -28.39 -0.12
N VAL A 132 6.22 -27.43 0.76
CA VAL A 132 7.23 -27.57 1.83
C VAL A 132 6.87 -28.70 2.81
N GLU A 133 5.59 -28.87 3.14
CA GLU A 133 5.10 -29.96 3.99
C GLU A 133 5.25 -31.34 3.33
N GLN A 134 5.19 -31.40 1.99
CA GLN A 134 5.28 -32.64 1.21
C GLN A 134 6.72 -33.06 0.90
N VAL A 135 7.71 -32.20 1.14
CA VAL A 135 9.12 -32.55 0.94
C VAL A 135 9.60 -33.47 2.07
N SER A 136 9.83 -34.73 1.73
CA SER A 136 10.48 -35.75 2.57
C SER A 136 11.97 -35.91 2.26
N ASP A 137 12.35 -35.73 1.00
CA ASP A 137 13.67 -36.03 0.45
C ASP A 137 13.93 -35.21 -0.83
N VAL A 138 15.13 -35.37 -1.40
CA VAL A 138 15.54 -34.69 -2.63
C VAL A 138 14.64 -34.99 -3.83
N VAL A 139 14.06 -36.20 -3.92
CA VAL A 139 13.20 -36.60 -5.04
C VAL A 139 11.85 -35.87 -4.97
N SER A 140 11.33 -35.65 -3.77
CA SER A 140 10.08 -34.92 -3.51
C SER A 140 10.19 -33.40 -3.74
N MET A 141 11.40 -32.85 -3.93
CA MET A 141 11.63 -31.41 -4.14
C MET A 141 11.04 -30.85 -5.45
N GLY A 142 10.63 -31.69 -6.40
CA GLY A 142 10.05 -31.21 -7.66
C GLY A 142 8.85 -30.27 -7.46
N GLN A 143 7.96 -30.60 -6.53
CA GLN A 143 6.79 -29.78 -6.22
C GLN A 143 7.17 -28.48 -5.49
N PHE A 144 8.21 -28.53 -4.65
CA PHE A 144 8.76 -27.34 -4.01
C PHE A 144 9.28 -26.33 -5.04
N TRP A 145 10.01 -26.78 -6.06
CA TRP A 145 10.55 -25.89 -7.09
C TRP A 145 9.46 -25.26 -7.95
N ALA A 146 8.43 -26.04 -8.32
CA ALA A 146 7.27 -25.54 -9.03
C ALA A 146 6.54 -24.46 -8.21
N ALA A 147 6.23 -24.76 -6.94
CA ALA A 147 5.54 -23.82 -6.06
C ALA A 147 6.39 -22.56 -5.78
N ALA A 148 7.71 -22.69 -5.66
CA ALA A 148 8.60 -21.54 -5.50
C ALA A 148 8.62 -20.65 -6.75
N SER A 149 8.59 -21.24 -7.94
CA SER A 149 8.46 -20.50 -9.20
C SER A 149 7.13 -19.73 -9.26
N ASP A 150 6.01 -20.40 -8.97
CA ASP A 150 4.68 -19.78 -8.97
C ASP A 150 4.59 -18.65 -7.95
N LEU A 151 5.18 -18.83 -6.77
CA LEU A 151 5.27 -17.81 -5.73
C LEU A 151 6.06 -16.58 -6.20
N LEU A 152 7.19 -16.78 -6.88
CA LEU A 152 7.99 -15.70 -7.44
C LEU A 152 7.22 -14.90 -8.49
N VAL A 153 6.47 -15.57 -9.37
CA VAL A 153 5.63 -14.92 -10.38
C VAL A 153 4.52 -14.13 -9.73
N ALA A 154 3.75 -14.75 -8.83
CA ALA A 154 2.64 -14.09 -8.13
C ALA A 154 3.11 -12.86 -7.33
N ARG A 155 4.27 -12.97 -6.66
CA ARG A 155 4.89 -11.83 -5.96
C ARG A 155 5.21 -10.69 -6.92
N ASN A 156 5.84 -10.99 -8.05
CA ASN A 156 6.24 -9.95 -9.00
C ASN A 156 5.01 -9.26 -9.62
N ASN A 157 3.95 -10.02 -9.92
CA ASN A 157 2.68 -9.47 -10.39
C ASN A 157 2.05 -8.55 -9.34
N LEU A 158 2.05 -8.95 -8.06
CA LEU A 158 1.56 -8.10 -6.97
C LEU A 158 2.39 -6.82 -6.82
N LEU A 159 3.72 -6.92 -6.84
CA LEU A 159 4.60 -5.76 -6.74
C LEU A 159 4.41 -4.79 -7.92
N GLN A 160 4.22 -5.31 -9.13
CA GLN A 160 3.92 -4.50 -10.30
C GLN A 160 2.55 -3.82 -10.18
N ALA A 161 1.53 -4.54 -9.72
CA ALA A 161 0.21 -3.97 -9.51
C ALA A 161 0.23 -2.86 -8.44
N LEU A 162 0.99 -3.06 -7.36
CA LEU A 162 1.21 -2.05 -6.32
C LEU A 162 1.90 -0.79 -6.85
N GLU A 163 2.89 -0.96 -7.74
CA GLU A 163 3.59 0.15 -8.38
C GLU A 163 2.64 0.97 -9.27
N VAL A 164 1.87 0.29 -10.13
CA VAL A 164 0.86 0.93 -10.99
C VAL A 164 -0.21 1.64 -10.16
N TYR A 165 -0.75 0.99 -9.13
CA TYR A 165 -1.76 1.57 -8.23
C TYR A 165 -1.23 2.80 -7.48
N SER A 166 0.01 2.75 -7.01
CA SER A 166 0.68 3.89 -6.38
C SER A 166 0.85 5.07 -7.35
N ASP A 167 1.22 4.79 -8.60
CA ASP A 167 1.38 5.82 -9.64
C ASP A 167 0.04 6.43 -10.06
N GLU A 168 -1.04 5.66 -10.13
CA GLU A 168 -2.39 6.19 -10.36
C GLU A 168 -2.84 7.09 -9.22
N ALA A 169 -2.54 6.72 -7.96
CA ALA A 169 -2.78 7.56 -6.79
C ALA A 169 -1.95 8.88 -6.79
N ARG A 170 -0.88 8.97 -7.59
CA ARG A 170 -0.09 10.20 -7.80
C ARG A 170 -0.71 11.14 -8.84
N SER A 171 -1.51 10.64 -9.77
CA SER A 171 -2.13 11.42 -10.86
C SER A 171 -3.36 12.23 -10.45
#